data_AF-A0A4P6FJ88-F1
#
_entry.id   AF-A0A4P6FJ88-F1
#
_cell.length_a   1.000
_cell.length_b   1.000
_cell.length_c   1.000
_cell.angle_alpha   90.00
_cell.angle_beta   90.00
_cell.angle_gamma   90.00
#
_symmetry.space_group_name_H-M   'P 1'
#
loop_
_entity.id
_entity.type
_entity.pdbx_description
1 polymer ?
#
loop_
_entity_poly.entity_id
_entity_poly.type
_entity_poly.pdbx_seq_one_letter_code
_entity_poly.pdbx_strand_id
1 'polypeptide(L)' 'MELLIPLAVGAVWLAAIVYLVVQIWRSDELSEIERWVWFAGVVFFPLVSMLVWYLAGPHPFGLRITREVR' A
#
# COMPACT_ATOMS: atom_id res chain seq x y z
N MET A 1 -12.70 12.88 -16.89
CA MET A 1 -12.20 13.30 -15.56
C MET A 1 -12.17 12.14 -14.56
N GLU A 2 -13.13 11.22 -14.62
CA GLU A 2 -13.24 10.07 -13.70
C GLU A 2 -12.01 9.16 -13.64
N LEU A 3 -11.27 8.99 -14.74
CA LEU A 3 -10.05 8.17 -14.78
C LEU A 3 -8.76 8.92 -14.46
N LEU A 4 -8.76 10.26 -14.54
CA LEU A 4 -7.54 11.05 -14.34
C LEU A 4 -7.05 10.97 -12.89
N ILE A 5 -7.99 11.05 -11.94
CA ILE A 5 -7.69 10.97 -10.51
C ILE A 5 -7.10 9.59 -10.14
N PRO A 6 -7.76 8.45 -10.41
CA PRO A 6 -7.20 7.14 -10.05
C PRO A 6 -5.89 6.85 -10.79
N LEU A 7 -5.72 7.31 -12.03
CA LEU A 7 -4.47 7.17 -12.77
C LEU A 7 -3.34 7.97 -12.12
N ALA A 8 -3.60 9.24 -11.75
CA ALA A 8 -2.61 10.09 -11.09
C ALA A 8 -2.23 9.53 -9.71
N VAL A 9 -3.21 9.10 -8.91
CA VAL A 9 -2.97 8.47 -7.61
C VAL A 9 -2.15 7.19 -7.77
N GLY A 10 -2.51 6.32 -8.74
CA GLY A 10 -1.77 5.10 -9.03
C GLY A 10 -0.32 5.37 -9.46
N ALA A 11 -0.09 6.40 -10.29
CA ALA A 11 1.25 6.78 -10.73
C ALA A 11 2.11 7.31 -9.58
N VAL A 12 1.57 8.20 -8.75
CA VAL A 12 2.28 8.73 -7.55
C VAL A 12 2.61 7.60 -6.58
N TRP A 13 1.66 6.69 -6.37
CA TRP A 13 1.85 5.54 -5.50
C TRP A 13 2.95 4.60 -6.02
N LEU A 14 2.95 4.29 -7.32
CA LEU A 14 4.00 3.47 -7.94
C LEU A 14 5.37 4.16 -7.84
N ALA A 15 5.44 5.47 -8.08
CA ALA A 15 6.66 6.24 -7.94
C ALA A 15 7.21 6.20 -6.50
N ALA A 16 6.33 6.25 -5.50
CA ALA A 16 6.73 6.13 -4.10
C ALA A 16 7.34 4.74 -3.78
N ILE A 17 6.76 3.66 -4.31
CA ILE A 17 7.32 2.31 -4.16
C ILE A 17 8.70 2.21 -4.79
N VAL A 18 8.85 2.66 -6.04
CA VAL A 18 10.14 2.63 -6.74
C VAL A 18 11.18 3.45 -5.97
N TYR A 19 10.80 4.63 -5.50
CA TYR A 19 11.68 5.47 -4.68
C TYR A 19 12.14 4.74 -3.41
N LEU A 20 11.21 4.13 -2.66
CA LEU A 20 11.54 3.39 -1.45
C LEU A 20 12.46 2.20 -1.73
N VAL A 21 12.20 1.43 -2.79
CA VAL A 21 13.06 0.31 -3.21
C VAL A 21 14.48 0.81 -3.52
N VAL A 22 14.62 1.92 -4.27
CA VAL A 22 15.92 2.52 -4.57
C VAL A 22 16.64 2.97 -3.29
N GLN A 23 15.92 3.59 -2.35
CA GLN A 23 16.49 4.01 -1.07
C GLN A 23 16.96 2.82 -0.23
N ILE A 24 16.16 1.76 -0.14
CA ILE A 24 16.50 0.52 0.56
C ILE A 24 17.78 -0.10 -0.02
N TRP A 25 17.89 -0.16 -1.35
CA TRP A 25 19.07 -0.73 -2.01
C TRP A 25 20.33 0.12 -1.87
N ARG A 26 20.18 1.45 -1.80
CA ARG A 26 21.30 2.39 -1.65
C ARG A 26 21.68 2.67 -0.20
N SER A 27 20.89 2.21 0.77
CA SER A 27 21.17 2.47 2.17
C SER A 27 22.33 1.61 2.67
N ASP A 28 23.39 2.29 3.11
CA ASP A 28 24.54 1.69 3.78
C ASP A 28 24.28 1.42 5.27
N GLU A 29 23.17 1.92 5.81
CA GLU A 29 22.76 1.74 7.22
C GLU A 29 22.05 0.40 7.45
N LEU A 30 21.60 -0.28 6.40
CA LEU A 30 20.87 -1.54 6.48
C LEU A 30 21.82 -2.73 6.30
N SER A 31 21.74 -3.69 7.22
CA SER A 31 22.29 -5.02 6.99
C SER A 31 21.58 -5.72 5.82
N GLU A 32 22.20 -6.77 5.28
CA GLU A 32 21.65 -7.52 4.14
C GLU A 32 20.26 -8.11 4.45
N ILE A 33 20.06 -8.65 5.66
CA ILE A 33 18.77 -9.22 6.08
C ILE A 33 17.73 -8.12 6.24
N GLU A 34 18.07 -7.01 6.90
CA GLU A 34 17.14 -5.89 7.07
C GLU A 34 16.71 -5.32 5.72
N ARG A 35 17.63 -5.21 4.77
CA ARG A 35 17.34 -4.77 3.41
C ARG A 35 16.30 -5.67 2.74
N TRP A 36 16.44 -6.98 2.84
CA TRP A 36 15.46 -7.93 2.29
C TRP A 36 14.11 -7.85 2.99
N VAL A 37 14.09 -7.69 4.32
CA VAL A 37 12.85 -7.51 5.08
C VAL A 37 12.12 -6.24 4.65
N TRP A 38 12.83 -5.12 4.52
CA TRP A 38 12.26 -3.86 4.06
C TRP A 38 11.76 -3.94 2.62
N PHE A 39 12.54 -4.54 1.73
CA PHE A 39 12.13 -4.77 0.35
C PHE A 39 10.85 -5.61 0.28
N ALA A 40 10.81 -6.73 1.00
CA ALA A 40 9.64 -7.58 1.06
C ALA A 40 8.42 -6.84 1.64
N GLY A 41 8.61 -6.05 2.70
CA GLY A 41 7.56 -5.21 3.26
C GLY A 41 7.00 -4.23 2.24
N VAL A 42 7.84 -3.45 1.57
CA VAL A 42 7.39 -2.44 0.60
C VAL A 42 6.67 -3.05 -0.61
N VAL A 43 7.11 -4.23 -1.08
CA VAL A 43 6.55 -4.87 -2.28
C VAL A 43 5.31 -5.73 -1.98
N PHE A 44 5.37 -6.56 -0.94
CA PHE A 44 4.29 -7.53 -0.65
C PHE A 44 3.18 -6.95 0.21
N PHE A 45 3.46 -5.98 1.09
CA PHE A 45 2.43 -5.41 1.94
C PHE A 45 1.26 -4.80 1.14
N PRO A 46 1.49 -4.05 0.05
CA PRO A 46 0.43 -3.64 -0.86
C PRO A 46 -0.44 -4.77 -1.40
N LEU A 47 0.20 -5.85 -1.85
CA LEU A 47 -0.49 -6.98 -2.46
C LEU A 47 -1.37 -7.69 -1.44
N VAL A 48 -0.84 -7.89 -0.23
CA VAL A 48 -1.61 -8.45 0.89
C VAL A 48 -2.76 -7.52 1.28
N SER A 49 -2.53 -6.21 1.31
CA SER A 49 -3.58 -5.22 1.62
C SER A 49 -4.71 -5.26 0.60
N MET A 50 -4.38 -5.35 -0.69
CA MET A 50 -5.37 -5.51 -1.76
C MET A 50 -6.12 -6.83 -1.65
N LEU A 51 -5.43 -7.93 -1.34
CA LEU A 51 -6.06 -9.24 -1.14
C LEU A 51 -7.03 -9.22 0.05
N VAL A 52 -6.61 -8.64 1.17
CA VAL A 52 -7.46 -8.47 2.36
C VAL A 52 -8.69 -7.64 2.02
N TRP A 53 -8.53 -6.53 1.30
CA TRP A 53 -9.64 -5.70 0.86
C TRP A 53 -10.59 -6.46 -0.08
N TYR A 54 -10.06 -7.22 -1.02
CA TYR A 54 -10.86 -8.02 -1.95
C TYR A 54 -11.70 -9.09 -1.21
N LEU A 55 -11.11 -9.75 -0.21
CA LEU A 55 -11.78 -10.81 0.54
C LEU A 55 -12.76 -10.28 1.60
N ALA A 56 -12.36 -9.27 2.36
CA ALA A 56 -13.15 -8.73 3.46
C ALA A 56 -14.13 -7.63 3.02
N GLY A 57 -13.95 -7.12 1.80
CA GLY A 57 -14.74 -6.03 1.25
C GLY A 57 -14.52 -4.70 2.00
N PRO A 58 -15.33 -3.67 1.68
CA PRO A 58 -15.22 -2.35 2.30
C PRO A 58 -15.62 -2.31 3.78
N HIS A 59 -16.22 -3.38 4.31
CA HIS A 59 -16.67 -3.47 5.71
C HIS A 59 -16.12 -4.75 6.36
N PRO A 60 -14.80 -4.83 6.58
CA PRO A 60 -14.14 -6.05 7.05
C PRO A 60 -14.65 -6.53 8.42
N PHE A 61 -15.22 -5.63 9.23
CA PHE A 61 -15.76 -5.94 10.57
C PHE A 61 -17.28 -5.81 10.66
N GLY A 62 -18.00 -5.62 9.54
CA GLY A 62 -19.44 -5.42 9.54
C GLY A 62 -19.92 -4.15 10.27
N LEU A 63 -19.01 -3.28 10.73
CA LEU A 63 -19.31 -2.02 11.41
C LEU A 63 -19.95 -1.07 10.40
N ARG A 64 -21.28 -0.99 10.42
CA ARG A 64 -22.03 0.07 9.75
C ARG A 64 -22.07 1.25 10.72
N ILE A 65 -21.53 2.40 10.32
CA ILE A 65 -21.91 3.67 10.97
C ILE A 65 -23.38 3.87 10.62
N THR A 66 -24.28 3.42 11.50
CA THR A 66 -25.69 3.77 11.42
C THR A 66 -25.77 5.27 11.61
N ARG A 67 -25.87 5.99 10.50
CA ARG A 67 -26.24 7.39 10.51
C ARG A 67 -27.70 7.41 10.95
N GLU A 68 -27.94 7.42 12.26
CA GLU A 68 -29.23 7.85 12.80
C GLU A 68 -29.35 9.33 12.49
N VAL A 69 -29.85 9.61 11.29
CA VAL A 69 -30.33 10.94 10.91
C VAL A 69 -31.67 11.07 11.62
N ARG A 70 -31.66 11.73 12.78
CA ARG A 70 -32.85 12.32 13.38
C ARG A 70 -33.12 13.67 12.71
#